data_AF-A0A8T5DY71-F1
#
_entry.id   AF-A0A8T5DY71-F1
#
_cell.length_a   1.000
_cell.length_b   1.000
_cell.length_c   1.000
_cell.angle_alpha   90.00
_cell.angle_beta   90.00
_cell.angle_gamma   90.00
#
_symmetry.space_group_name_H-M   'P 1'
#
loop_
_entity.id
_entity.type
_entity.pdbx_description
1 polymer ?
#
loop_
_entity_poly.entity_id
_entity_poly.type
_entity_poly.pdbx_seq_one_letter_code
_entity_poly.pdbx_strand_id
1 'polypeptide(L)'
;MQFILIVLLVTAVFWALSSMGIIKKKSLELILIADDHTSTDLIKKEAKLIEEKQPEYVLLESLNDLPPEQAQKFIDIYKIATLNELANHVGINLNDLNIAPNVIPSINRALAWKVAEAKRDVYSLGGSQKDKKATFSAIKEEMYSGVPKDFNSLLNTPLYTFSSEILEVIKTRINTSQADPSAVDWVYHKIKFFGKDLGSMHQIGYLLRAIGTAGATPAGCDIDKSGLRKNLLRGDPDKLFDRLKEHQDKVESKDTEREIKMGNTFVEYVKKRTHEKPIIGIVGKLHLKKTSPIHSILDNAGINYKVEKFGHKPKRNLRGLLYGLEH
;
A
#
# COMPACT_ATOMS: atom_id res chain seq x y z
N MET A 1 50.46 6.60 -22.48
CA MET A 1 49.75 7.18 -23.65
C MET A 1 48.87 6.15 -24.38
N GLN A 2 49.39 4.99 -24.77
CA GLN A 2 48.61 3.94 -25.46
C GLN A 2 47.36 3.45 -24.69
N PHE A 3 47.44 3.32 -23.37
CA PHE A 3 46.31 2.86 -22.55
C PHE A 3 45.12 3.83 -22.55
N ILE A 4 45.40 5.13 -22.56
CA ILE A 4 44.36 6.18 -22.62
C ILE A 4 43.66 6.15 -23.99
N LEU A 5 44.44 5.90 -25.05
CA LEU A 5 43.91 5.81 -26.41
C LEU A 5 42.93 4.62 -26.56
N ILE A 6 43.25 3.47 -25.95
CA ILE A 6 42.40 2.28 -25.99
C ILE A 6 41.08 2.52 -25.24
N VAL A 7 41.13 3.14 -24.05
CA VAL A 7 39.93 3.44 -23.27
C VAL A 7 39.01 4.43 -24.01
N LEU A 8 39.59 5.45 -24.65
CA LEU A 8 38.84 6.41 -25.46
C LEU A 8 38.22 5.74 -26.70
N LEU A 9 38.95 4.82 -27.34
CA LEU A 9 38.42 4.08 -28.50
C LEU A 9 37.24 3.19 -28.10
N VAL A 10 37.36 2.45 -26.99
CA VAL A 10 36.30 1.56 -26.49
C VAL A 10 35.06 2.35 -26.07
N THR A 11 35.23 3.49 -25.40
CA THR A 11 34.09 4.34 -25.01
C THR A 11 33.42 5.01 -26.21
N ALA A 12 34.19 5.44 -27.22
CA ALA A 12 33.65 5.99 -28.45
C ALA A 12 32.87 4.94 -29.26
N VAL A 13 33.41 3.72 -29.38
CA VAL A 13 32.73 2.58 -30.05
C VAL A 13 31.45 2.22 -29.29
N PHE A 14 31.48 2.16 -27.96
CA PHE A 14 30.28 1.88 -27.15
C PHE A 14 29.19 2.95 -27.34
N TRP A 15 29.57 4.23 -27.37
CA TRP A 15 28.64 5.34 -27.62
C TRP A 15 28.06 5.31 -29.03
N ALA A 16 28.89 5.05 -30.04
CA ALA A 16 28.44 4.94 -31.44
C ALA A 16 27.48 3.75 -31.62
N LEU A 17 27.80 2.60 -31.04
CA LEU A 17 26.92 1.43 -31.10
C LEU A 17 25.62 1.64 -30.30
N SER A 18 25.67 2.42 -29.20
CA SER A 18 24.47 2.79 -28.44
C SER A 18 23.58 3.79 -29.19
N SER A 19 24.16 4.80 -29.85
CA SER A 19 23.40 5.80 -30.62
C SER A 19 22.81 5.25 -31.92
N MET A 20 23.45 4.25 -32.50
CA MET A 20 22.95 3.49 -33.65
C MET A 20 21.89 2.42 -33.26
N GLY A 21 21.56 2.29 -31.96
CA GLY A 21 20.58 1.32 -31.47
C GLY A 21 21.05 -0.14 -31.50
N ILE A 22 22.33 -0.39 -31.81
CA ILE A 22 22.94 -1.72 -31.86
C ILE A 22 23.14 -2.26 -30.43
N ILE A 23 23.54 -1.39 -29.50
CA ILE A 23 23.54 -1.66 -28.06
C ILE A 23 22.29 -0.99 -27.47
N LYS A 24 21.15 -1.67 -27.52
CA LYS A 24 20.02 -1.29 -26.66
C LYS A 24 20.42 -1.63 -25.22
N LYS A 25 20.63 -0.61 -24.38
CA LYS A 25 20.63 -0.80 -22.92
C LYS A 25 19.31 -1.51 -22.62
N LYS A 26 19.32 -2.79 -22.20
CA LYS A 26 18.08 -3.55 -21.94
C LYS A 26 17.22 -2.65 -21.06
N SER A 27 16.07 -2.22 -21.56
CA SER A 27 15.12 -1.44 -20.77
C SER A 27 14.81 -2.25 -19.53
N LEU A 28 14.72 -1.62 -18.37
CA LEU A 28 14.30 -2.32 -17.15
C LEU A 28 12.85 -2.77 -17.36
N GLU A 29 12.61 -4.08 -17.35
CA GLU A 29 11.31 -4.65 -17.72
C GLU A 29 10.45 -4.90 -16.48
N LEU A 30 11.09 -5.23 -15.36
CA LEU A 30 10.43 -5.57 -14.11
C LEU A 30 11.15 -4.94 -12.91
N ILE A 31 10.37 -4.37 -12.00
CA ILE A 31 10.83 -3.92 -10.68
C ILE A 31 10.10 -4.74 -9.64
N LEU A 32 10.84 -5.46 -8.81
CA LEU A 32 10.31 -6.23 -7.69
C LEU A 32 10.50 -5.44 -6.41
N ILE A 33 9.41 -5.14 -5.72
CA ILE A 33 9.41 -4.50 -4.41
C ILE A 33 9.20 -5.58 -3.35
N ALA A 34 10.16 -5.67 -2.43
CA ALA A 34 10.03 -6.49 -1.24
C ALA A 34 9.23 -5.73 -0.17
N ASP A 35 7.94 -6.06 -0.05
CA ASP A 35 7.02 -5.42 0.88
C ASP A 35 7.17 -6.04 2.28
N ASP A 36 7.32 -5.17 3.29
CA ASP A 36 7.39 -5.56 4.70
C ASP A 36 6.10 -5.18 5.46
N HIS A 37 5.07 -4.61 4.80
CA HIS A 37 3.71 -4.20 5.27
C HIS A 37 3.63 -3.55 6.68
N THR A 38 4.74 -3.13 7.24
CA THR A 38 4.86 -2.76 8.67
C THR A 38 4.84 -1.27 8.90
N SER A 39 4.91 -0.46 7.82
CA SER A 39 5.04 0.99 7.94
C SER A 39 4.47 1.75 6.76
N THR A 40 3.65 2.75 7.06
CA THR A 40 3.10 3.72 6.11
C THR A 40 4.18 4.46 5.33
N ASP A 41 5.36 4.69 5.93
CA ASP A 41 6.46 5.38 5.24
C ASP A 41 7.09 4.54 4.13
N LEU A 42 7.09 3.22 4.27
CA LEU A 42 7.56 2.31 3.22
C LEU A 42 6.58 2.31 2.07
N ILE A 43 5.29 2.18 2.37
CA ILE A 43 4.22 2.20 1.38
C ILE A 43 4.17 3.52 0.61
N LYS A 44 4.45 4.66 1.27
CA LYS A 44 4.59 5.95 0.57
C LYS A 44 5.75 5.96 -0.44
N LYS A 45 6.86 5.27 -0.15
CA LYS A 45 7.99 5.16 -1.10
C LYS A 45 7.64 4.27 -2.28
N GLU A 46 6.90 3.20 -2.03
CA GLU A 46 6.38 2.31 -3.07
C GLU A 46 5.40 3.05 -3.99
N ALA A 47 4.45 3.78 -3.41
CA ALA A 47 3.51 4.63 -4.14
C ALA A 47 4.26 5.66 -5.00
N LYS A 48 5.26 6.35 -4.43
CA LYS A 48 6.10 7.31 -5.16
C LYS A 48 6.83 6.65 -6.32
N LEU A 49 7.35 5.44 -6.13
CA LEU A 49 8.01 4.70 -7.20
C LEU A 49 7.05 4.35 -8.34
N ILE A 50 5.81 3.94 -8.03
CA ILE A 50 4.76 3.69 -9.04
C ILE A 50 4.48 4.96 -9.85
N GLU A 51 4.30 6.10 -9.17
CA GLU A 51 4.08 7.40 -9.82
C GLU A 51 5.27 7.82 -10.71
N GLU A 52 6.50 7.66 -10.23
CA GLU A 52 7.72 8.01 -10.95
C GLU A 52 7.98 7.10 -12.16
N LYS A 53 7.64 5.82 -12.07
CA LYS A 53 7.93 4.82 -13.12
C LYS A 53 6.80 4.67 -14.13
N GLN A 54 5.59 5.10 -13.80
CA GLN A 54 4.38 4.97 -14.62
C GLN A 54 4.29 3.59 -15.30
N PRO A 55 4.29 2.50 -14.51
CA PRO A 55 4.36 1.16 -15.05
C PRO A 55 3.11 0.81 -15.89
N GLU A 56 3.23 -0.16 -16.78
CA GLU A 56 2.06 -0.67 -17.51
C GLU A 56 1.16 -1.50 -16.57
N TYR A 57 1.79 -2.32 -15.72
CA TYR A 57 1.11 -3.18 -14.75
C TYR A 57 1.70 -3.03 -13.36
N VAL A 58 0.82 -3.08 -12.35
CA VAL A 58 1.22 -3.24 -10.95
C VAL A 58 0.61 -4.54 -10.42
N LEU A 59 1.49 -5.48 -10.12
CA LEU A 59 1.15 -6.82 -9.67
C LEU A 59 1.25 -6.86 -8.14
N LEU A 60 0.12 -7.09 -7.47
CA LEU A 60 0.01 -7.05 -6.01
C LEU A 60 -0.38 -8.42 -5.47
N GLU A 61 0.37 -8.92 -4.48
CA GLU A 61 0.01 -10.15 -3.76
C GLU A 61 -1.38 -10.06 -3.12
N SER A 62 -1.80 -8.87 -2.69
CA SER A 62 -3.09 -8.65 -2.01
C SER A 62 -4.32 -8.68 -2.94
N LEU A 63 -4.13 -8.75 -4.26
CA LEU A 63 -5.22 -8.67 -5.25
C LEU A 63 -5.56 -10.00 -5.94
N ASN A 64 -4.92 -11.12 -5.60
CA ASN A 64 -5.12 -12.39 -6.33
C ASN A 64 -6.55 -12.92 -6.34
N ASP A 65 -7.30 -12.60 -5.29
CA ASP A 65 -8.67 -13.08 -5.13
C ASP A 65 -9.67 -12.19 -5.89
N LEU A 66 -9.20 -11.11 -6.53
CA LEU A 66 -10.02 -10.16 -7.25
C LEU A 66 -9.79 -10.27 -8.76
N PRO A 67 -10.85 -10.50 -9.56
CA PRO A 67 -10.79 -10.32 -11.00
C PRO A 67 -10.27 -8.91 -11.35
N PRO A 68 -9.51 -8.72 -12.44
CA PRO A 68 -8.96 -7.42 -12.82
C PRO A 68 -9.99 -6.29 -12.87
N GLU A 69 -11.21 -6.57 -13.36
CA GLU A 69 -12.31 -5.61 -13.38
C GLU A 69 -12.76 -5.19 -11.98
N GLN A 70 -12.73 -6.10 -11.00
CA GLN A 70 -13.07 -5.77 -9.62
C GLN A 70 -11.94 -5.01 -8.94
N ALA A 71 -10.68 -5.40 -9.16
CA ALA A 71 -9.52 -4.66 -8.70
C ALA A 71 -9.50 -3.22 -9.25
N GLN A 72 -9.89 -3.03 -10.51
CA GLN A 72 -9.99 -1.72 -11.14
C GLN A 72 -11.03 -0.82 -10.45
N LYS A 73 -12.19 -1.37 -10.05
CA LYS A 73 -13.21 -0.63 -9.29
C LYS A 73 -12.66 -0.07 -7.98
N PHE A 74 -11.81 -0.84 -7.28
CA PHE A 74 -11.14 -0.33 -6.08
C PHE A 74 -10.24 0.85 -6.44
N ILE A 75 -9.38 0.73 -7.44
CA ILE A 75 -8.50 1.83 -7.87
C ILE A 75 -9.28 3.09 -8.23
N ASP A 76 -10.37 2.94 -8.98
CA ASP A 76 -11.17 4.08 -9.41
C ASP A 76 -11.81 4.83 -8.23
N ILE A 77 -12.06 4.15 -7.10
CA ILE A 77 -12.46 4.82 -5.86
C ILE A 77 -11.34 5.71 -5.32
N TYR A 78 -10.08 5.28 -5.39
CA TYR A 78 -8.93 6.02 -4.86
C TYR A 78 -8.37 7.08 -5.81
N LYS A 79 -8.83 7.14 -7.08
CA LYS A 79 -8.49 8.23 -8.01
C LYS A 79 -9.10 9.56 -7.59
N ILE A 80 -10.34 9.55 -7.09
CA ILE A 80 -11.08 10.72 -6.60
C ILE A 80 -11.10 10.63 -5.07
N ALA A 81 -10.04 11.10 -4.45
CA ALA A 81 -9.76 10.85 -3.04
C ALA A 81 -9.67 12.11 -2.20
N THR A 82 -9.80 13.31 -2.76
CA THR A 82 -9.79 14.58 -2.00
C THR A 82 -11.18 15.23 -2.01
N LEU A 83 -11.45 16.12 -1.06
CA LEU A 83 -12.73 16.84 -1.03
C LEU A 83 -12.91 17.70 -2.29
N ASN A 84 -11.83 18.33 -2.78
CA ASN A 84 -11.87 19.08 -4.03
C ASN A 84 -12.20 18.19 -5.25
N GLU A 85 -11.55 17.04 -5.39
CA GLU A 85 -11.83 16.11 -6.49
C GLU A 85 -13.27 15.60 -6.42
N LEU A 86 -13.78 15.26 -5.24
CA LEU A 86 -15.17 14.82 -5.05
C LEU A 86 -16.17 15.91 -5.45
N ALA A 87 -15.96 17.13 -4.98
CA ALA A 87 -16.83 18.26 -5.27
C ALA A 87 -16.84 18.62 -6.77
N ASN A 88 -15.65 18.66 -7.38
CA ASN A 88 -15.51 18.89 -8.81
C ASN A 88 -16.16 17.79 -9.65
N HIS A 89 -16.09 16.53 -9.21
CA HIS A 89 -16.67 15.40 -9.92
C HIS A 89 -18.19 15.50 -10.04
N VAL A 90 -18.87 15.95 -8.98
CA VAL A 90 -20.34 16.10 -8.96
C VAL A 90 -20.80 17.52 -9.30
N GLY A 91 -19.87 18.45 -9.58
CA GLY A 91 -20.17 19.84 -9.94
C GLY A 91 -20.77 20.67 -8.80
N ILE A 92 -20.43 20.39 -7.54
CA ILE A 92 -20.96 21.09 -6.36
C ILE A 92 -19.91 21.99 -5.71
N ASN A 93 -20.35 23.12 -5.14
CA ASN A 93 -19.47 23.93 -4.31
C ASN A 93 -19.32 23.30 -2.92
N LEU A 94 -18.10 23.25 -2.40
CA LEU A 94 -17.84 22.74 -1.04
C LEU A 94 -18.58 23.52 0.05
N ASN A 95 -18.82 24.83 -0.14
CA ASN A 95 -19.62 25.61 0.79
C ASN A 95 -21.07 25.12 0.85
N ASP A 96 -21.64 24.68 -0.28
CA ASP A 96 -23.00 24.12 -0.32
C ASP A 96 -23.06 22.79 0.45
N LEU A 97 -21.95 22.06 0.50
CA LEU A 97 -21.76 20.86 1.33
C LEU A 97 -21.46 21.16 2.82
N ASN A 98 -21.60 22.41 3.27
CA ASN A 98 -21.17 22.88 4.60
C ASN A 98 -19.69 22.66 4.91
N ILE A 99 -18.83 22.57 3.89
CA ILE A 99 -17.38 22.46 4.01
C ILE A 99 -16.75 23.84 3.78
N ALA A 100 -16.54 24.56 4.88
CA ALA A 100 -15.94 25.89 4.92
C ALA A 100 -14.81 25.97 5.97
N PRO A 101 -14.01 27.06 6.05
CA PRO A 101 -12.87 27.15 6.97
C PRO A 101 -13.20 26.88 8.45
N ASN A 102 -14.44 27.11 8.88
CA ASN A 102 -14.94 26.82 10.23
C ASN A 102 -15.02 25.31 10.57
N VAL A 103 -14.83 24.42 9.59
CA VAL A 103 -14.71 22.98 9.81
C VAL A 103 -13.42 22.64 10.56
N ILE A 104 -12.32 23.37 10.34
CA ILE A 104 -11.03 23.11 11.01
C ILE A 104 -11.16 23.22 12.54
N PRO A 105 -11.72 24.31 13.12
CA PRO A 105 -12.03 24.36 14.55
C PRO A 105 -12.96 23.23 15.03
N SER A 106 -13.90 22.77 14.19
CA SER A 106 -14.83 21.69 14.55
C SER A 106 -14.12 20.35 14.67
N ILE A 107 -13.20 20.05 13.73
CA ILE A 107 -12.31 18.89 13.78
C ILE A 107 -11.47 18.92 15.07
N ASN A 108 -10.80 20.04 15.34
CA ASN A 108 -9.94 20.17 16.51
C ASN A 108 -10.71 19.97 17.83
N ARG A 109 -11.94 20.48 17.93
CA ARG A 109 -12.79 20.26 19.11
C ARG A 109 -13.21 18.79 19.26
N ALA A 110 -13.63 18.15 18.18
CA ALA A 110 -14.04 16.74 18.20
C ALA A 110 -12.87 15.83 18.63
N LEU A 111 -11.67 16.06 18.08
CA LEU A 111 -10.46 15.33 18.44
C LEU A 111 -10.06 15.55 19.90
N ALA A 112 -10.10 16.80 20.38
CA ALA A 112 -9.78 17.09 21.77
C ALA A 112 -10.72 16.36 22.74
N TRP A 113 -12.01 16.31 22.41
CA TRP A 113 -13.00 15.57 23.19
C TRP A 113 -12.73 14.06 23.18
N LYS A 114 -12.50 13.47 22.00
CA LYS A 114 -12.20 12.03 21.85
C LYS A 114 -10.91 11.62 22.59
N VAL A 115 -9.89 12.46 22.57
CA VAL A 115 -8.65 12.23 23.31
C VAL A 115 -8.87 12.28 24.81
N ALA A 116 -9.74 13.18 25.29
CA ALA A 116 -10.11 13.24 26.70
C ALA A 116 -10.89 11.99 27.15
N GLU A 117 -11.82 11.51 26.32
CA GLU A 117 -12.53 10.23 26.54
C GLU A 117 -11.54 9.06 26.60
N ALA A 118 -10.69 8.91 25.59
CA ALA A 118 -9.68 7.85 25.54
C ALA A 118 -8.74 7.88 26.76
N LYS A 119 -8.36 9.08 27.23
CA LYS A 119 -7.57 9.23 28.46
C LYS A 119 -8.34 8.70 29.67
N ARG A 120 -9.60 9.09 29.85
CA ARG A 120 -10.43 8.62 30.96
C ARG A 120 -10.55 7.09 30.93
N ASP A 121 -10.82 6.54 29.76
CA ASP A 121 -11.09 5.12 29.58
C ASP A 121 -9.82 4.29 29.84
N VAL A 122 -8.67 4.63 29.24
CA VAL A 122 -7.39 3.93 29.47
C VAL A 122 -6.97 3.97 30.94
N TYR A 123 -7.19 5.11 31.61
CA TYR A 123 -6.77 5.24 33.02
C TYR A 123 -7.74 4.59 34.00
N SER A 124 -8.99 4.33 33.60
CA SER A 124 -9.97 3.56 34.37
C SER A 124 -9.71 2.04 34.35
N LEU A 125 -8.97 1.53 33.37
CA LEU A 125 -8.59 0.11 33.31
C LEU A 125 -7.64 -0.26 34.46
N GLY A 126 -7.61 -1.51 34.91
CA GLY A 126 -6.54 -2.01 35.80
C GLY A 126 -5.16 -2.01 35.12
N GLY A 127 -4.08 -2.28 35.87
CA GLY A 127 -2.72 -2.44 35.32
C GLY A 127 -1.74 -1.30 35.62
N SER A 128 -0.50 -1.45 35.13
CA SER A 128 0.61 -0.55 35.48
C SER A 128 0.44 0.85 34.85
N GLN A 129 0.91 1.88 35.56
CA GLN A 129 0.85 3.26 35.05
C GLN A 129 1.74 3.49 33.82
N LYS A 130 2.78 2.67 33.65
CA LYS A 130 3.66 2.70 32.48
C LYS A 130 2.92 2.22 31.22
N ASP A 131 2.16 1.14 31.32
CA ASP A 131 1.42 0.56 30.20
C ASP A 131 0.27 1.48 29.79
N LYS A 132 -0.46 2.05 30.76
CA LYS A 132 -1.50 3.06 30.51
C LYS A 132 -0.97 4.27 29.74
N LYS A 133 0.20 4.80 30.12
CA LYS A 133 0.83 5.92 29.41
C LYS A 133 1.20 5.55 27.98
N ALA A 134 1.72 4.35 27.75
CA ALA A 134 2.10 3.87 26.42
C ALA A 134 0.86 3.69 25.52
N THR A 135 -0.18 3.03 26.03
CA THR A 135 -1.45 2.82 25.30
C THR A 135 -2.13 4.14 24.96
N PHE A 136 -2.23 5.06 25.93
CA PHE A 136 -2.81 6.39 25.67
C PHE A 136 -2.01 7.19 24.64
N SER A 137 -0.67 7.12 24.69
CA SER A 137 0.17 7.81 23.72
C SER A 137 -0.04 7.27 22.30
N ALA A 138 -0.19 5.96 22.14
CA ALA A 138 -0.48 5.33 20.86
C ALA A 138 -1.85 5.75 20.29
N ILE A 139 -2.91 5.72 21.12
CA ILE A 139 -4.25 6.16 20.71
C ILE A 139 -4.23 7.64 20.33
N LYS A 140 -3.55 8.49 21.11
CA LYS A 140 -3.43 9.91 20.81
C LYS A 140 -2.70 10.13 19.47
N GLU A 141 -1.60 9.44 19.23
CA GLU A 141 -0.87 9.53 17.96
C GLU A 141 -1.75 9.13 16.77
N GLU A 142 -2.54 8.07 16.93
CA GLU A 142 -3.49 7.60 15.90
C GLU A 142 -4.61 8.62 15.63
N MET A 143 -5.25 9.17 16.67
CA MET A 143 -6.32 10.16 16.54
C MET A 143 -5.85 11.45 15.85
N TYR A 144 -4.62 11.89 16.14
CA TYR A 144 -4.01 13.07 15.52
C TYR A 144 -3.32 12.77 14.18
N SER A 145 -3.37 11.52 13.70
CA SER A 145 -2.86 11.16 12.38
C SER A 145 -3.66 11.85 11.28
N GLY A 146 -2.95 12.49 10.35
CA GLY A 146 -3.56 13.14 9.20
C GLY A 146 -4.28 14.47 9.49
N VAL A 147 -4.21 15.03 10.70
CA VAL A 147 -4.90 16.29 11.02
C VAL A 147 -4.52 17.40 10.04
N PRO A 148 -5.49 18.03 9.35
CA PRO A 148 -5.21 19.10 8.41
C PRO A 148 -4.68 20.34 9.13
N LYS A 149 -3.57 20.90 8.62
CA LYS A 149 -2.95 22.12 9.18
C LYS A 149 -3.80 23.37 8.97
N ASP A 150 -4.46 23.43 7.81
CA ASP A 150 -5.30 24.53 7.37
C ASP A 150 -6.42 24.01 6.45
N PHE A 151 -7.30 24.92 6.04
CA PHE A 151 -8.42 24.57 5.17
C PHE A 151 -7.95 24.02 3.82
N ASN A 152 -6.90 24.60 3.22
CA ASN A 152 -6.37 24.11 1.95
C ASN A 152 -5.84 22.66 2.05
N SER A 153 -5.21 22.32 3.17
CA SER A 153 -4.77 20.97 3.50
C SER A 153 -5.97 20.03 3.64
N LEU A 154 -7.05 20.45 4.29
CA LEU A 154 -8.29 19.66 4.36
C LEU A 154 -8.84 19.35 2.96
N LEU A 155 -8.82 20.32 2.05
CA LEU A 155 -9.42 20.15 0.73
C LEU A 155 -8.63 19.23 -0.21
N ASN A 156 -7.30 19.26 -0.12
CA ASN A 156 -6.41 18.62 -1.10
C ASN A 156 -5.68 17.38 -0.56
N THR A 157 -5.79 17.08 0.72
CA THR A 157 -5.20 15.86 1.26
C THR A 157 -6.13 14.67 0.98
N PRO A 158 -5.62 13.53 0.48
CA PRO A 158 -6.43 12.34 0.28
C PRO A 158 -7.14 11.88 1.55
N LEU A 159 -8.40 11.48 1.42
CA LEU A 159 -9.30 11.11 2.52
C LEU A 159 -8.80 9.89 3.31
N TYR A 160 -8.16 8.93 2.63
CA TYR A 160 -7.49 7.78 3.26
C TYR A 160 -6.24 8.16 4.06
N THR A 161 -5.97 9.45 4.31
CA THR A 161 -4.93 9.88 5.24
C THR A 161 -5.48 10.35 6.58
N PHE A 162 -6.76 10.75 6.61
CA PHE A 162 -7.45 11.27 7.77
C PHE A 162 -7.91 10.16 8.70
N SER A 163 -7.76 10.35 10.01
CA SER A 163 -8.36 9.44 11.00
C SER A 163 -9.88 9.37 10.85
N SER A 164 -10.47 8.28 11.37
CA SER A 164 -11.90 8.03 11.30
C SER A 164 -12.73 9.17 11.92
N GLU A 165 -12.20 9.78 12.98
CA GLU A 165 -12.79 10.90 13.70
C GLU A 165 -12.87 12.16 12.84
N ILE A 166 -11.82 12.45 12.06
CA ILE A 166 -11.83 13.59 11.12
C ILE A 166 -12.89 13.35 10.04
N LEU A 167 -12.92 12.14 9.47
CA LEU A 167 -13.90 11.77 8.46
C LEU A 167 -15.35 11.83 8.99
N GLU A 168 -15.58 11.50 10.26
CA GLU A 168 -16.90 11.61 10.89
C GLU A 168 -17.40 13.05 10.98
N VAL A 169 -16.51 13.99 11.35
CA VAL A 169 -16.86 15.42 11.37
C VAL A 169 -17.24 15.91 9.97
N ILE A 170 -16.49 15.52 8.95
CA ILE A 170 -16.75 15.89 7.55
C ILE A 170 -18.10 15.31 7.09
N LYS A 171 -18.34 14.01 7.34
CA LYS A 171 -19.62 13.35 7.00
C LYS A 171 -20.82 14.03 7.64
N THR A 172 -20.70 14.42 8.91
CA THR A 172 -21.77 15.11 9.64
C THR A 172 -22.11 16.46 9.00
N ARG A 173 -21.11 17.20 8.53
CA ARG A 173 -21.31 18.48 7.81
C ARG A 173 -22.04 18.27 6.49
N ILE A 174 -21.60 17.30 5.71
CA ILE A 174 -22.18 16.97 4.41
C ILE A 174 -23.63 16.49 4.57
N ASN A 175 -23.91 15.65 5.55
CA ASN A 175 -25.26 15.11 5.79
C ASN A 175 -26.26 16.17 6.30
N THR A 176 -25.79 17.35 6.70
CA THR A 176 -26.62 18.49 7.10
C THR A 176 -26.68 19.59 6.02
N SER A 177 -26.11 19.31 4.85
CA SER A 177 -26.19 20.18 3.67
C SER A 177 -27.62 20.26 3.14
N GLN A 178 -27.96 21.41 2.54
CA GLN A 178 -29.20 21.60 1.77
C GLN A 178 -28.95 21.60 0.26
N ALA A 179 -27.77 21.18 -0.17
CA ALA A 179 -27.45 21.05 -1.59
C ALA A 179 -28.24 19.89 -2.24
N ASP A 180 -28.01 19.67 -3.53
CA ASP A 180 -28.66 18.60 -4.27
C ASP A 180 -28.49 17.23 -3.55
N PRO A 181 -29.60 16.55 -3.19
CA PRO A 181 -29.54 15.32 -2.41
C PRO A 181 -28.74 14.20 -3.09
N SER A 182 -28.79 14.10 -4.42
CA SER A 182 -28.07 13.05 -5.14
C SER A 182 -26.55 13.26 -5.10
N ALA A 183 -26.10 14.51 -5.20
CA ALA A 183 -24.69 14.88 -5.04
C ALA A 183 -24.23 14.68 -3.59
N VAL A 184 -25.04 15.10 -2.61
CA VAL A 184 -24.77 14.91 -1.18
C VAL A 184 -24.61 13.43 -0.84
N ASP A 185 -25.55 12.58 -1.27
CA ASP A 185 -25.52 11.14 -1.05
C ASP A 185 -24.27 10.51 -1.66
N TRP A 186 -23.93 10.88 -2.91
CA TRP A 186 -22.76 10.35 -3.59
C TRP A 186 -21.47 10.67 -2.83
N VAL A 187 -21.27 11.94 -2.45
CA VAL A 187 -20.08 12.39 -1.71
C VAL A 187 -20.03 11.73 -0.32
N TYR A 188 -21.16 11.67 0.39
CA TYR A 188 -21.27 11.02 1.68
C TYR A 188 -20.86 9.53 1.59
N HIS A 189 -21.40 8.80 0.62
CA HIS A 189 -21.08 7.39 0.42
C HIS A 189 -19.62 7.15 0.05
N LYS A 190 -19.00 8.06 -0.73
CA LYS A 190 -17.56 8.03 -1.00
C LYS A 190 -16.74 8.21 0.28
N ILE A 191 -17.06 9.21 1.11
CA ILE A 191 -16.33 9.43 2.36
C ILE A 191 -16.53 8.27 3.34
N LYS A 192 -17.74 7.69 3.38
CA LYS A 192 -18.05 6.49 4.18
C LYS A 192 -17.17 5.30 3.80
N PHE A 193 -16.80 5.14 2.53
CA PHE A 193 -15.88 4.09 2.09
C PHE A 193 -14.52 4.21 2.78
N PHE A 194 -14.00 5.43 2.97
CA PHE A 194 -12.73 5.68 3.64
C PHE A 194 -12.79 5.54 5.18
N GLY A 195 -13.98 5.65 5.77
CA GLY A 195 -14.18 5.66 7.23
C GLY A 195 -14.55 4.31 7.88
N LYS A 196 -14.70 3.21 7.12
CA LYS A 196 -14.99 1.88 7.68
C LYS A 196 -13.71 1.15 8.06
N ASP A 197 -13.72 0.52 9.24
CA ASP A 197 -12.72 -0.40 9.84
C ASP A 197 -11.84 -1.15 8.83
N LEU A 198 -10.78 -0.48 8.39
CA LEU A 198 -9.79 -1.07 7.51
C LEU A 198 -8.42 -0.58 7.96
N GLY A 199 -8.00 -1.04 9.14
CA GLY A 199 -6.65 -0.81 9.67
C GLY A 199 -5.53 -1.25 8.70
N SER A 200 -5.85 -2.06 7.68
CA SER A 200 -4.98 -2.42 6.57
C SER A 200 -5.18 -1.61 5.27
N MET A 201 -6.34 -0.97 5.03
CA MET A 201 -6.56 -0.22 3.77
C MET A 201 -6.16 1.24 3.81
N HIS A 202 -6.01 1.87 4.98
CA HIS A 202 -5.41 3.22 5.08
C HIS A 202 -4.00 3.23 4.48
N GLN A 203 -3.29 2.13 4.71
CA GLN A 203 -1.95 1.89 4.21
C GLN A 203 -1.96 1.60 2.70
N ILE A 204 -2.82 0.69 2.22
CA ILE A 204 -2.88 0.37 0.78
C ILE A 204 -3.45 1.52 -0.08
N GLY A 205 -4.18 2.47 0.50
CA GLY A 205 -4.77 3.60 -0.22
C GLY A 205 -3.74 4.46 -0.96
N TYR A 206 -2.52 4.59 -0.43
CA TYR A 206 -1.42 5.25 -1.14
C TYR A 206 -1.04 4.50 -2.42
N LEU A 207 -0.93 3.17 -2.36
CA LEU A 207 -0.65 2.34 -3.54
C LEU A 207 -1.78 2.42 -4.55
N LEU A 208 -3.03 2.26 -4.11
CA LEU A 208 -4.18 2.27 -5.02
C LEU A 208 -4.33 3.63 -5.73
N ARG A 209 -4.10 4.76 -5.04
CA ARG A 209 -4.08 6.08 -5.67
C ARG A 209 -2.91 6.21 -6.66
N ALA A 210 -1.71 5.77 -6.28
CA ALA A 210 -0.54 5.83 -7.16
C ALA A 210 -0.74 5.01 -8.44
N ILE A 211 -1.28 3.79 -8.34
CA ILE A 211 -1.62 2.94 -9.49
C ILE A 211 -2.62 3.66 -10.39
N GLY A 212 -3.69 4.20 -9.80
CA GLY A 212 -4.72 4.94 -10.53
C GLY A 212 -4.19 6.21 -11.23
N THR A 213 -3.28 6.93 -10.58
CA THR A 213 -2.68 8.18 -11.09
C THR A 213 -1.64 7.90 -12.18
N ALA A 214 -0.88 6.80 -12.06
CA ALA A 214 0.05 6.33 -13.07
C ALA A 214 -0.65 5.79 -14.34
N GLY A 215 -1.96 5.53 -14.27
CA GLY A 215 -2.71 4.85 -15.33
C GLY A 215 -2.30 3.37 -15.51
N ALA A 216 -1.76 2.77 -14.45
CA ALA A 216 -1.31 1.38 -14.48
C ALA A 216 -2.48 0.41 -14.26
N THR A 217 -2.40 -0.78 -14.86
CA THR A 217 -3.41 -1.83 -14.68
C THR A 217 -3.05 -2.72 -13.49
N PRO A 218 -3.94 -2.91 -12.49
CA PRO A 218 -3.68 -3.84 -11.40
C PRO A 218 -3.83 -5.29 -11.85
N ALA A 219 -3.05 -6.18 -11.24
CA ALA A 219 -3.35 -7.60 -11.25
C ALA A 219 -2.81 -8.30 -10.00
N GLY A 220 -3.35 -9.50 -9.72
CA GLY A 220 -2.78 -10.42 -8.75
C GLY A 220 -1.55 -11.15 -9.30
N CYS A 221 -0.66 -11.60 -8.43
CA CYS A 221 0.51 -12.42 -8.81
C CYS A 221 0.68 -13.73 -8.03
N ASP A 222 -0.25 -14.08 -7.15
CA ASP A 222 -0.10 -15.13 -6.16
C ASP A 222 -1.34 -16.07 -6.11
N ILE A 223 -1.26 -17.19 -5.38
CA ILE A 223 -2.27 -18.24 -5.23
C ILE A 223 -3.23 -17.90 -4.08
N ASP A 224 -4.52 -18.12 -4.34
CA ASP A 224 -5.63 -18.09 -3.38
C ASP A 224 -5.25 -18.54 -1.95
N LYS A 225 -5.48 -17.65 -0.97
CA LYS A 225 -5.19 -17.86 0.46
C LYS A 225 -6.24 -18.73 1.17
N SER A 226 -7.31 -19.17 0.49
CA SER A 226 -8.47 -19.82 1.08
C SER A 226 -8.20 -21.15 1.79
N GLY A 227 -7.04 -21.80 1.54
CA GLY A 227 -6.73 -23.12 2.07
C GLY A 227 -6.12 -23.16 3.48
N LEU A 228 -5.44 -22.10 3.96
CA LEU A 228 -4.63 -22.19 5.20
C LEU A 228 -5.38 -21.73 6.46
N ARG A 229 -6.24 -20.70 6.37
CA ARG A 229 -6.87 -20.09 7.56
C ARG A 229 -7.95 -20.94 8.22
N LYS A 230 -8.58 -21.88 7.51
CA LYS A 230 -9.71 -22.67 8.03
C LYS A 230 -9.32 -23.87 8.89
N ASN A 231 -8.08 -24.38 8.79
CA ASN A 231 -7.70 -25.66 9.40
C ASN A 231 -6.91 -25.54 10.72
N LEU A 232 -6.28 -24.40 11.01
CA LEU A 232 -5.51 -24.19 12.24
C LEU A 232 -6.36 -23.94 13.49
N LEU A 233 -7.57 -23.39 13.34
CA LEU A 233 -8.43 -22.99 14.46
C LEU A 233 -9.45 -24.07 14.90
N ARG A 234 -9.35 -25.29 14.38
CA ARG A 234 -10.40 -26.32 14.53
C ARG A 234 -9.94 -27.67 15.09
N GLY A 235 -8.86 -27.75 15.87
CA GLY A 235 -8.62 -29.06 16.51
C GLY A 235 -7.75 -29.14 17.73
N ASP A 236 -7.78 -30.37 18.23
CA ASP A 236 -7.17 -30.95 19.44
C ASP A 236 -5.80 -30.36 19.86
N PRO A 237 -5.69 -29.68 21.02
CA PRO A 237 -4.46 -29.08 21.54
C PRO A 237 -3.28 -30.05 21.61
N ASP A 238 -3.54 -31.33 21.85
CA ASP A 238 -2.49 -32.34 22.05
C ASP A 238 -1.79 -32.75 20.75
N LYS A 239 -2.40 -32.43 19.60
CA LYS A 239 -1.80 -32.62 18.27
C LYS A 239 -1.29 -31.30 17.66
N LEU A 240 -1.13 -30.25 18.47
CA LEU A 240 -0.69 -28.94 18.00
C LEU A 240 0.76 -28.99 17.51
N PHE A 241 1.66 -29.69 18.22
CA PHE A 241 3.07 -29.80 17.84
C PHE A 241 3.30 -30.62 16.55
N ASP A 242 2.62 -31.76 16.40
CA ASP A 242 2.69 -32.55 15.15
C ASP A 242 2.09 -31.78 13.97
N ARG A 243 1.00 -31.02 14.20
CA ARG A 243 0.44 -30.12 13.19
C ARG A 243 1.34 -28.95 12.88
N LEU A 244 2.04 -28.37 13.86
CA LEU A 244 3.00 -27.28 13.64
C LEU A 244 4.17 -27.76 12.79
N LYS A 245 4.70 -28.97 13.04
CA LYS A 245 5.78 -29.55 12.24
C LYS A 245 5.33 -29.93 10.83
N GLU A 246 4.17 -30.57 10.69
CA GLU A 246 3.55 -30.85 9.38
C GLU A 246 3.16 -29.55 8.65
N HIS A 247 2.86 -28.48 9.38
CA HIS A 247 2.63 -27.14 8.84
C HIS A 247 3.94 -26.47 8.42
N GLN A 248 5.05 -26.67 9.13
CA GLN A 248 6.35 -26.12 8.76
C GLN A 248 6.84 -26.72 7.44
N ASP A 249 6.74 -28.04 7.27
CA ASP A 249 7.06 -28.74 6.02
C ASP A 249 6.05 -28.41 4.89
N LYS A 250 4.76 -28.20 5.22
CA LYS A 250 3.73 -27.73 4.26
C LYS A 250 3.85 -26.24 3.92
N VAL A 251 4.40 -25.40 4.79
CA VAL A 251 4.59 -23.96 4.56
C VAL A 251 5.81 -23.75 3.65
N GLU A 252 6.93 -24.46 3.87
CA GLU A 252 8.10 -24.36 2.98
C GLU A 252 7.83 -24.94 1.57
N SER A 253 7.11 -26.06 1.46
CA SER A 253 6.72 -26.63 0.15
C SER A 253 5.68 -25.78 -0.58
N LYS A 254 4.67 -25.25 0.13
CA LYS A 254 3.66 -24.36 -0.49
C LYS A 254 4.23 -22.99 -0.85
N ASP A 255 5.15 -22.43 -0.07
CA ASP A 255 5.80 -21.16 -0.41
C ASP A 255 6.66 -21.29 -1.67
N THR A 256 7.28 -22.44 -1.90
CA THR A 256 8.06 -22.70 -3.12
C THR A 256 7.16 -22.78 -4.36
N GLU A 257 6.05 -23.52 -4.32
CA GLU A 257 5.07 -23.58 -5.41
C GLU A 257 4.48 -22.19 -5.71
N ARG A 258 4.20 -21.44 -4.65
CA ARG A 258 3.68 -20.07 -4.69
C ARG A 258 4.68 -19.11 -5.35
N GLU A 259 5.94 -19.16 -4.95
CA GLU A 259 7.05 -18.39 -5.56
C GLU A 259 7.25 -18.78 -7.03
N ILE A 260 7.15 -20.06 -7.39
CA ILE A 260 7.23 -20.51 -8.79
C ILE A 260 6.13 -19.88 -9.64
N LYS A 261 4.88 -19.90 -9.15
CA LYS A 261 3.76 -19.29 -9.88
C LYS A 261 3.86 -17.76 -9.93
N MET A 262 4.31 -17.10 -8.87
CA MET A 262 4.62 -15.66 -8.90
C MET A 262 5.64 -15.35 -10.00
N GLY A 263 6.76 -16.09 -10.04
CA GLY A 263 7.78 -15.94 -11.07
C GLY A 263 7.23 -16.10 -12.49
N ASN A 264 6.43 -17.14 -12.72
CA ASN A 264 5.79 -17.36 -14.03
C ASN A 264 4.81 -16.25 -14.39
N THR A 265 4.04 -15.75 -13.42
CA THR A 265 3.09 -14.64 -13.64
C THR A 265 3.85 -13.36 -14.01
N PHE A 266 4.97 -13.07 -13.36
CA PHE A 266 5.83 -11.95 -13.75
C PHE A 266 6.33 -12.08 -15.19
N VAL A 267 6.79 -13.27 -15.59
CA VAL A 267 7.23 -13.53 -16.97
C VAL A 267 6.07 -13.33 -17.96
N GLU A 268 4.88 -13.83 -17.65
CA GLU A 268 3.69 -13.68 -18.49
C GLU A 268 3.36 -12.20 -18.73
N TYR A 269 3.26 -11.41 -17.66
CA TYR A 269 2.93 -10.00 -17.76
C TYR A 269 4.03 -9.21 -18.49
N VAL A 270 5.31 -9.53 -18.25
CA VAL A 270 6.42 -8.88 -18.97
C VAL A 270 6.37 -9.19 -20.47
N LYS A 271 5.95 -10.40 -20.85
CA LYS A 271 5.79 -10.77 -22.28
C LYS A 271 4.53 -10.20 -22.92
N LYS A 272 3.46 -10.01 -22.13
CA LYS A 272 2.18 -9.46 -22.59
C LYS A 272 2.21 -7.93 -22.74
N ARG A 273 3.15 -7.25 -22.08
CA ARG A 273 3.24 -5.78 -22.14
C ARG A 273 3.33 -5.29 -23.58
N THR A 274 2.60 -4.22 -23.84
CA THR A 274 2.49 -3.63 -25.19
C THR A 274 3.38 -2.40 -25.35
N HIS A 275 3.89 -1.86 -24.23
CA HIS A 275 4.74 -0.69 -24.20
C HIS A 275 6.10 -1.01 -23.57
N GLU A 276 7.10 -0.17 -23.84
CA GLU A 276 8.41 -0.27 -23.19
C GLU A 276 8.40 0.13 -21.70
N LYS A 277 7.22 0.43 -21.13
CA LYS A 277 7.03 0.73 -19.71
C LYS A 277 7.38 -0.49 -18.84
N PRO A 278 7.93 -0.27 -17.62
CA PRO A 278 8.24 -1.35 -16.71
C PRO A 278 6.96 -1.95 -16.12
N ILE A 279 7.10 -3.12 -15.54
CA ILE A 279 6.12 -3.73 -14.63
C ILE A 279 6.64 -3.59 -13.21
N ILE A 280 5.75 -3.37 -12.25
CA ILE A 280 6.09 -3.40 -10.82
C ILE A 280 5.38 -4.58 -10.18
N GLY A 281 6.13 -5.48 -9.56
CA GLY A 281 5.61 -6.53 -8.69
C GLY A 281 5.86 -6.20 -7.23
N ILE A 282 4.82 -6.19 -6.40
CA ILE A 282 4.89 -5.96 -4.96
C ILE A 282 4.49 -7.26 -4.25
N VAL A 283 5.46 -7.88 -3.59
CA VAL A 283 5.29 -9.17 -2.91
C VAL A 283 5.94 -9.13 -1.54
N GLY A 284 5.47 -9.95 -0.61
CA GLY A 284 6.08 -10.08 0.70
C GLY A 284 7.58 -10.38 0.61
N LYS A 285 8.38 -9.70 1.44
CA LYS A 285 9.85 -9.79 1.45
C LYS A 285 10.42 -11.20 1.47
N LEU A 286 9.73 -12.15 2.12
CA LEU A 286 10.15 -13.55 2.19
C LEU A 286 10.17 -14.21 0.80
N HIS A 287 9.31 -13.79 -0.12
CA HIS A 287 9.26 -14.27 -1.49
C HIS A 287 10.44 -13.80 -2.35
N LEU A 288 11.19 -12.79 -1.90
CA LEU A 288 12.37 -12.23 -2.60
C LEU A 288 13.68 -12.50 -1.84
N LYS A 289 13.72 -13.59 -1.08
CA LYS A 289 14.96 -14.15 -0.52
C LYS A 289 15.87 -14.64 -1.65
N LYS A 290 17.19 -14.66 -1.42
CA LYS A 290 18.18 -15.06 -2.44
C LYS A 290 17.93 -16.44 -3.06
N THR A 291 17.31 -17.34 -2.30
CA THR A 291 16.99 -18.71 -2.72
C THR A 291 15.61 -18.85 -3.36
N SER A 292 14.86 -17.76 -3.52
CA SER A 292 13.54 -17.78 -4.14
C SER A 292 13.63 -18.25 -5.61
N PRO A 293 12.79 -19.20 -6.04
CA PRO A 293 12.65 -19.61 -7.44
C PRO A 293 12.26 -18.46 -8.38
N ILE A 294 11.70 -17.35 -7.87
CA ILE A 294 11.36 -16.18 -8.69
C ILE A 294 12.59 -15.68 -9.45
N HIS A 295 13.74 -15.64 -8.80
CA HIS A 295 14.98 -15.17 -9.42
C HIS A 295 15.40 -16.06 -10.59
N SER A 296 15.46 -17.38 -10.38
CA SER A 296 15.87 -18.32 -11.43
C SER A 296 14.89 -18.37 -12.60
N ILE A 297 13.58 -18.23 -12.34
CA ILE A 297 12.56 -18.17 -13.40
C ILE A 297 12.74 -16.93 -14.27
N LEU A 298 12.97 -15.77 -13.66
CA LEU A 298 13.19 -14.51 -14.39
C LEU A 298 14.50 -14.54 -15.20
N ASP A 299 15.57 -15.07 -14.60
CA ASP A 299 16.87 -15.22 -15.25
C ASP A 299 16.78 -16.16 -16.47
N ASN A 300 16.12 -17.32 -16.30
CA ASN A 300 15.90 -18.29 -17.38
C ASN A 300 15.02 -17.73 -18.51
N ALA A 301 14.08 -16.85 -18.18
CA ALA A 301 13.26 -16.15 -19.16
C ALA A 301 13.97 -14.94 -19.80
N GLY A 302 15.19 -14.62 -19.37
CA GLY A 302 16.00 -13.52 -19.91
C GLY A 302 15.50 -12.12 -19.56
N ILE A 303 14.64 -12.00 -18.55
CA ILE A 303 13.99 -10.75 -18.13
C ILE A 303 14.98 -9.86 -17.40
N ASN A 304 15.09 -8.59 -17.82
CA ASN A 304 15.88 -7.62 -17.08
C ASN A 304 15.08 -7.02 -15.91
N TYR A 305 15.44 -7.39 -14.68
CA TYR A 305 14.73 -6.95 -13.48
C TYR A 305 15.64 -6.32 -12.42
N LYS A 306 15.02 -5.51 -11.55
CA LYS A 306 15.65 -4.94 -10.34
C LYS A 306 14.82 -5.28 -9.12
N VAL A 307 15.48 -5.62 -8.02
CA VAL A 307 14.84 -5.73 -6.70
C VAL A 307 15.06 -4.43 -5.92
N GLU A 308 13.99 -3.77 -5.54
CA GLU A 308 13.98 -2.60 -4.65
C GLU A 308 13.65 -3.03 -3.23
N LYS A 309 14.45 -2.58 -2.28
CA LYS A 309 14.25 -2.84 -0.85
C LYS A 309 14.17 -1.51 -0.11
N PHE A 310 12.98 -1.15 0.34
CA PHE A 310 12.81 -0.01 1.22
C PHE A 310 13.10 -0.45 2.65
N GLY A 311 14.37 -0.35 3.07
CA GLY A 311 14.77 -0.78 4.41
C GLY A 311 14.14 0.06 5.52
N HIS A 312 13.79 -0.60 6.63
CA HIS A 312 13.77 0.04 7.95
C HIS A 312 15.18 0.00 8.54
N LYS A 313 15.69 1.14 9.04
CA LYS A 313 16.50 1.08 10.27
C LYS A 313 15.47 0.80 11.36
N PRO A 314 15.44 -0.39 11.99
CA PRO A 314 14.47 -0.65 13.04
C PRO A 314 14.69 0.38 14.16
N LYS A 315 13.76 1.32 14.34
CA LYS A 315 13.59 1.89 15.66
C LYS A 315 13.03 0.75 16.50
N ARG A 316 13.77 0.32 17.51
CA ARG A 316 13.36 -0.68 18.50
C ARG A 316 12.09 -0.17 19.21
N ASN A 317 10.93 -0.32 18.58
CA ASN A 317 9.64 -0.06 19.18
C ASN A 317 9.08 -1.44 19.59
N LEU A 318 8.61 -1.54 20.84
CA LEU A 318 8.19 -2.78 21.51
C LEU A 318 7.27 -3.70 20.68
N ARG A 319 6.51 -3.17 19.73
CA ARG A 319 5.69 -3.96 18.78
C ARG A 319 6.49 -4.97 17.97
N GLY A 320 7.73 -4.64 17.57
CA GLY A 320 8.62 -5.57 16.87
C GLY A 320 9.27 -6.62 17.79
N LEU A 321 9.35 -6.34 19.09
CA LEU A 321 9.83 -7.29 20.10
C LEU A 321 8.74 -8.30 20.48
N LEU A 322 7.47 -7.91 20.45
CA LEU A 322 6.34 -8.81 20.71
C LEU A 322 6.07 -9.78 19.56
N TYR A 323 6.22 -9.35 18.30
CA TYR A 323 6.14 -10.25 17.14
C TYR A 323 7.30 -11.28 17.09
N GLY A 324 8.45 -10.95 17.68
CA GLY A 324 9.59 -11.88 17.79
C GLY A 324 9.52 -12.84 18.98
N LEU A 325 8.45 -12.80 19.78
CA LEU A 325 8.23 -13.71 20.92
C LEU A 325 7.11 -14.74 20.67
N GLU A 326 6.46 -14.70 19.50
CA GLU A 326 5.56 -15.77 19.01
C GLU A 326 6.19 -16.63 17.90
N HIS A 327 7.52 -16.68 17.85
CA HIS A 327 8.30 -17.63 17.03
C HIS A 327 9.37 -18.32 17.87
#